data_AF-W9SSH2-F1
#
_entry.id   AF-W9SSH2-F1
#
_cell.length_a   1.000
_cell.length_b   1.000
_cell.length_c   1.000
_cell.angle_alpha   90.00
_cell.angle_beta   90.00
_cell.angle_gamma   90.00
#
_symmetry.space_group_name_H-M   'P 1'
#
loop_
_entity.id
_entity.type
_entity.pdbx_description
1 polymer ?
#
loop_
_entity_poly.entity_id
_entity_poly.type
_entity_poly.pdbx_seq_one_letter_code
_entity_poly.pdbx_strand_id
1 'polypeptide(L)'
;MTKSRSHFSSQDSSLSPTSVRSREWEGPARWTEYLGPELTPRSSRNPSIDGHIQSSVASHKGINMQWVLQLTEVAKGLMAKMYRLNQILDYPDPVGHVFSEAFWKAGVFPNHPRLCVLLSKKFPEHFSKLQLERVDKVALDALHDNAELHLQSLEPWIQLLLDLMAFREQALRLILDLSSTVITLLPHQNSLILHVFMDLFCSFVRVNLFSEKMPRKMMLQTYNLLHAMARDERDCDFYHRLVQFVDCYDPPLKGLQEDLNFVSPRIGEVLEAVGPIIFLSTDTRKLRNEGFLSPYHPRYPDILTNSAHPMRAQDLANVTSYREWVLFGYLVCPDELLRVTSIDIALVVLKENIVLTLFRDEYILLHEDYQLYVLPRILESKKMAKSGRTKQKEADLEYSVAKQVEKMISYSGFHYVPSVIYWLDHHTKQIDA
;
A
#
# COMPACT_ATOMS: atom_id res chain seq x y z
N MET A 1 -57.54 -24.11 37.82
CA MET A 1 -56.35 -23.74 38.62
C MET A 1 -56.01 -22.30 38.24
N THR A 2 -56.27 -21.28 39.06
CA THR A 2 -55.46 -20.69 40.17
C THR A 2 -55.35 -19.20 39.82
N LYS A 3 -56.20 -18.35 40.41
CA LYS A 3 -55.96 -17.45 41.57
C LYS A 3 -55.34 -16.09 41.18
N SER A 4 -56.18 -15.05 41.35
CA SER A 4 -55.94 -13.66 41.80
C SER A 4 -54.64 -13.43 42.61
N ARG A 5 -54.00 -12.25 42.72
CA ARG A 5 -54.48 -10.84 42.85
C ARG A 5 -53.26 -9.87 42.84
N SER A 6 -53.44 -8.60 42.42
CA SER A 6 -52.74 -7.33 42.81
C SER A 6 -51.24 -7.28 43.14
N HIS A 7 -50.46 -6.39 42.49
CA HIS A 7 -49.73 -5.25 43.11
C HIS A 7 -48.78 -4.50 42.13
N PHE A 8 -48.42 -3.29 42.54
CA PHE A 8 -47.59 -2.22 41.95
C PHE A 8 -46.10 -2.54 41.70
N SER A 9 -45.44 -1.57 41.01
CA SER A 9 -43.99 -1.27 40.89
C SER A 9 -43.23 -2.09 39.82
N SER A 10 -42.28 -1.56 39.05
CA SER A 10 -41.49 -0.33 39.14
C SER A 10 -40.98 0.04 37.73
N GLN A 11 -40.92 1.35 37.43
CA GLN A 11 -40.05 1.87 36.39
C GLN A 11 -38.61 1.59 36.82
N ASP A 12 -37.87 0.80 36.05
CA ASP A 12 -36.41 0.81 36.12
C ASP A 12 -35.84 1.31 34.80
N SER A 13 -35.45 2.57 34.88
CA SER A 13 -34.54 3.27 33.99
C SER A 13 -33.14 2.68 34.17
N SER A 14 -32.74 1.72 33.35
CA SER A 14 -31.32 1.36 33.20
C SER A 14 -31.06 0.53 31.93
N LEU A 15 -30.99 1.22 30.79
CA LEU A 15 -30.30 0.69 29.62
C LEU A 15 -29.07 1.55 29.37
N SER A 16 -27.97 1.09 29.97
CA SER A 16 -26.59 1.46 29.68
C SER A 16 -26.28 1.39 28.18
N PRO A 17 -25.63 2.41 27.58
CA PRO A 17 -25.36 2.45 26.15
C PRO A 17 -23.97 1.87 25.85
N THR A 18 -23.82 0.54 25.82
CA THR A 18 -22.50 -0.08 25.55
C THR A 18 -22.55 -1.36 24.70
N SER A 19 -23.46 -1.46 23.72
CA SER A 19 -23.41 -2.57 22.76
C SER A 19 -23.68 -2.23 21.29
N VAL A 20 -23.87 -0.95 20.95
CA VAL A 20 -24.24 -0.55 19.57
C VAL A 20 -23.03 -0.18 18.69
N ARG A 21 -21.84 0.06 19.24
CA ARG A 21 -20.69 0.61 18.49
C ARG A 21 -19.71 -0.40 17.86
N SER A 22 -19.98 -1.70 17.88
CA SER A 22 -19.05 -2.68 17.27
C SER A 22 -19.31 -2.91 15.77
N ARG A 23 -20.52 -2.62 15.26
CA ARG A 23 -20.91 -2.96 13.89
C ARG A 23 -20.70 -1.86 12.84
N GLU A 24 -20.34 -0.64 13.25
CA GLU A 24 -20.13 0.50 12.33
C GLU A 24 -18.74 0.53 11.68
N TRP A 25 -17.80 -0.30 12.14
CA TRP A 25 -16.38 -0.25 11.73
C TRP A 25 -16.06 -0.87 10.36
N GLU A 26 -17.00 -1.59 9.76
CA GLU A 26 -16.77 -2.43 8.56
C GLU A 26 -17.53 -1.95 7.31
N GLY A 27 -18.27 -0.84 7.41
CA GLY A 27 -19.17 -0.36 6.35
C GLY A 27 -18.59 0.75 5.46
N PRO A 28 -19.19 1.00 4.29
CA PRO A 28 -18.87 2.15 3.42
C PRO A 28 -18.93 3.51 4.13
N ALA A 29 -19.70 3.61 5.22
CA ALA A 29 -19.86 4.82 6.03
C ALA A 29 -18.54 5.33 6.63
N ARG A 30 -17.59 4.42 6.89
CA ARG A 30 -16.24 4.78 7.36
C ARG A 30 -15.48 5.65 6.37
N TRP A 31 -15.69 5.41 5.08
CA TRP A 31 -14.96 6.05 4.00
C TRP A 31 -15.58 7.37 3.53
N THR A 32 -16.68 7.80 4.16
CA THR A 32 -17.44 8.99 3.74
C THR A 32 -16.58 10.26 3.73
N GLU A 33 -15.56 10.35 4.57
CA GLU A 33 -14.63 11.50 4.57
C GLU A 33 -13.63 11.49 3.40
N TYR A 34 -13.39 10.34 2.79
CA TYR A 34 -12.49 10.17 1.64
C TYR A 34 -13.24 10.15 0.31
N LEU A 35 -14.49 9.67 0.34
CA LEU A 35 -15.38 9.61 -0.80
C LEU A 35 -16.14 10.94 -0.90
N GLY A 36 -15.88 11.72 -1.95
CA GLY A 36 -16.68 12.92 -2.24
C GLY A 36 -18.18 12.62 -2.36
N PRO A 37 -19.05 13.64 -2.29
CA PRO A 37 -20.52 13.47 -2.25
C PRO A 37 -21.11 12.72 -3.46
N GLU A 38 -20.38 12.60 -4.56
CA GLU A 38 -20.81 11.85 -5.76
C GLU A 38 -20.58 10.33 -5.67
N LEU A 39 -19.67 9.86 -4.80
CA LEU A 39 -19.22 8.45 -4.76
C LEU A 39 -19.68 7.67 -3.53
N THR A 40 -20.32 8.32 -2.55
CA THR A 40 -20.91 7.65 -1.39
C THR A 40 -22.07 6.75 -1.81
N PRO A 41 -22.07 5.45 -1.46
CA PRO A 41 -23.19 4.58 -1.80
C PRO A 41 -24.44 5.03 -1.03
N ARG A 42 -25.45 5.51 -1.77
CA ARG A 42 -26.77 5.78 -1.21
C ARG A 42 -27.35 4.47 -0.69
N SER A 43 -27.43 4.33 0.63
CA SER A 43 -28.15 3.25 1.28
C SER A 43 -29.60 3.20 0.77
N SER A 44 -29.91 2.22 -0.07
CA SER A 44 -31.24 2.00 -0.63
C SER A 44 -32.22 1.61 0.49
N ARG A 45 -32.90 2.59 1.08
CA ARG A 45 -34.20 2.37 1.71
C ARG A 45 -35.26 2.48 0.63
N ASN A 46 -35.67 1.35 0.04
CA ASN A 46 -36.90 1.30 -0.74
C ASN A 46 -38.02 0.70 0.11
N PRO A 47 -39.21 1.31 0.16
CA PRO A 47 -40.43 0.61 0.49
C PRO A 47 -40.90 -0.22 -0.72
N SER A 48 -41.45 -1.38 -0.41
CA SER A 48 -42.17 -2.32 -1.28
C SER A 48 -42.94 -1.68 -2.45
N ILE A 49 -42.83 -2.28 -3.65
CA ILE A 49 -43.93 -2.57 -4.60
C ILE A 49 -43.46 -3.70 -5.54
N ASP A 50 -44.37 -4.67 -5.75
CA ASP A 50 -44.21 -5.94 -6.48
C ASP A 50 -43.78 -5.82 -7.95
N GLY A 51 -43.07 -6.85 -8.44
CA GLY A 51 -42.90 -7.12 -9.87
C GLY A 51 -41.68 -7.97 -10.22
N HIS A 52 -41.93 -9.23 -10.62
CA HIS A 52 -40.96 -10.20 -11.15
C HIS A 52 -39.97 -9.62 -12.18
N ILE A 53 -38.68 -10.02 -12.09
CA ILE A 53 -37.88 -10.64 -13.18
C ILE A 53 -36.55 -11.16 -12.59
N GLN A 54 -36.27 -12.45 -12.80
CA GLN A 54 -35.02 -13.12 -12.45
C GLN A 54 -33.86 -12.63 -13.34
N SER A 55 -32.78 -12.11 -12.74
CA SER A 55 -31.43 -12.07 -13.35
C SER A 55 -30.33 -11.82 -12.30
N SER A 56 -30.01 -12.82 -11.47
CA SER A 56 -29.06 -12.65 -10.35
C SER A 56 -27.58 -12.83 -10.69
N VAL A 57 -27.19 -13.04 -11.96
CA VAL A 57 -25.77 -13.33 -12.31
C VAL A 57 -25.01 -12.11 -12.85
N ALA A 58 -25.69 -11.04 -13.29
CA ALA A 58 -25.04 -9.84 -13.84
C ALA A 58 -24.76 -8.74 -12.80
N SER A 59 -25.42 -8.77 -11.64
CA SER A 59 -25.36 -7.68 -10.64
C SER A 59 -24.02 -7.63 -9.88
N HIS A 60 -23.44 -8.79 -9.54
CA HIS A 60 -22.22 -8.86 -8.74
C HIS A 60 -20.97 -8.30 -9.45
N LYS A 61 -20.89 -8.40 -10.79
CA LYS A 61 -19.74 -7.87 -11.55
C LYS A 61 -19.71 -6.34 -11.59
N GLY A 62 -20.88 -5.70 -11.66
CA GLY A 62 -20.99 -4.23 -11.59
C GLY A 62 -20.62 -3.68 -10.21
N ILE A 63 -21.02 -4.39 -9.15
CA ILE A 63 -20.73 -4.02 -7.75
C ILE A 63 -19.22 -4.08 -7.47
N ASN A 64 -18.53 -5.14 -7.90
CA ASN A 64 -17.08 -5.25 -7.68
C ASN A 64 -16.30 -4.11 -8.34
N MET A 65 -16.67 -3.72 -9.57
CA MET A 65 -15.99 -2.64 -10.29
C MET A 65 -16.18 -1.28 -9.62
N GLN A 66 -17.37 -0.99 -9.09
CA GLN A 66 -17.63 0.23 -8.33
C GLN A 66 -16.76 0.28 -7.06
N TRP A 67 -16.64 -0.85 -6.36
CA TRP A 67 -15.76 -0.95 -5.18
C TRP A 67 -14.30 -0.71 -5.52
N VAL A 68 -13.83 -1.16 -6.69
CA VAL A 68 -12.45 -0.87 -7.13
C VAL A 68 -12.23 0.63 -7.24
N LEU A 69 -13.14 1.34 -7.91
CA LEU A 69 -13.05 2.78 -8.07
C LEU A 69 -13.09 3.51 -6.73
N GLN A 70 -14.00 3.12 -5.84
CA GLN A 70 -14.12 3.71 -4.50
C GLN A 70 -12.84 3.49 -3.68
N LEU A 71 -12.29 2.28 -3.65
CA LEU A 71 -11.06 1.99 -2.90
C LEU A 71 -9.84 2.71 -3.50
N THR A 72 -9.81 2.93 -4.82
CA THR A 72 -8.77 3.74 -5.46
C THR A 72 -8.83 5.21 -5.02
N GLU A 73 -10.02 5.79 -4.87
CA GLU A 73 -10.18 7.14 -4.31
C GLU A 73 -9.85 7.19 -2.81
N VAL A 74 -10.26 6.18 -2.04
CA VAL A 74 -9.85 6.03 -0.64
C VAL A 74 -8.33 6.01 -0.50
N ALA A 75 -7.63 5.26 -1.36
CA ALA A 75 -6.18 5.20 -1.36
C ALA A 75 -5.54 6.58 -1.54
N LYS A 76 -6.05 7.40 -2.47
CA LYS A 76 -5.60 8.79 -2.66
C LYS A 76 -5.83 9.63 -1.40
N GLY A 77 -7.00 9.50 -0.78
CA GLY A 77 -7.34 10.21 0.45
C GLY A 77 -6.45 9.83 1.64
N LEU A 78 -6.16 8.53 1.79
CA LEU A 78 -5.23 8.02 2.80
C LEU A 78 -3.83 8.57 2.59
N MET A 79 -3.29 8.49 1.37
CA MET A 79 -1.98 9.06 1.05
C MET A 79 -1.94 10.57 1.29
N ALA A 80 -3.01 11.30 0.97
CA ALA A 80 -3.09 12.74 1.27
C ALA A 80 -3.03 13.04 2.78
N LYS A 81 -3.70 12.23 3.62
CA LYS A 81 -3.63 12.36 5.08
C LYS A 81 -2.25 12.01 5.63
N MET A 82 -1.63 10.91 5.15
CA MET A 82 -0.26 10.53 5.54
C MET A 82 0.75 11.62 5.15
N TYR A 83 0.63 12.16 3.94
CA TYR A 83 1.45 13.27 3.47
C TYR A 83 1.29 14.51 4.36
N ARG A 84 0.05 14.86 4.72
CA ARG A 84 -0.20 15.98 5.62
C ARG A 84 0.38 15.75 7.02
N LEU A 85 0.30 14.52 7.54
CA LEU A 85 0.91 14.16 8.81
C LEU A 85 2.44 14.36 8.75
N ASN A 86 3.10 13.86 7.72
CA ASN A 86 4.55 14.03 7.56
C ASN A 86 4.95 15.51 7.50
N GLN A 87 4.16 16.34 6.81
CA GLN A 87 4.40 17.79 6.82
C GLN A 87 4.27 18.42 8.22
N ILE A 88 3.26 18.01 9.00
CA ILE A 88 3.08 18.49 10.37
C ILE A 88 4.24 18.04 11.26
N LEU A 89 4.72 16.82 11.05
CA LEU A 89 5.80 16.20 11.80
C LEU A 89 7.19 16.54 11.29
N ASP A 90 7.33 17.39 10.29
CA ASP A 90 8.62 17.79 9.69
C ASP A 90 9.43 16.59 9.17
N TYR A 91 8.75 15.71 8.40
CA TYR A 91 9.32 14.56 7.69
C TYR A 91 10.23 13.68 8.57
N PRO A 92 9.66 12.98 9.56
CA PRO A 92 10.45 12.16 10.48
C PRO A 92 11.14 10.99 9.77
N ASP A 93 12.18 10.44 10.40
CA ASP A 93 12.74 9.12 10.07
C ASP A 93 12.40 8.11 11.19
N PRO A 94 11.26 7.40 11.07
CA PRO A 94 10.84 6.41 12.06
C PRO A 94 11.79 5.22 12.17
N VAL A 95 12.48 4.86 11.09
CA VAL A 95 13.35 3.68 11.04
C VAL A 95 14.65 3.97 11.79
N GLY A 96 15.31 5.09 11.45
CA GLY A 96 16.49 5.58 12.16
C GLY A 96 16.19 6.15 13.55
N HIS A 97 14.91 6.36 13.89
CA HIS A 97 14.46 7.03 15.11
C HIS A 97 15.04 8.45 15.23
N VAL A 98 15.09 9.18 14.11
CA VAL A 98 15.58 10.55 14.02
C VAL A 98 14.39 11.50 13.90
N PHE A 99 14.27 12.42 14.86
CA PHE A 99 13.14 13.35 14.99
C PHE A 99 13.67 14.76 15.24
N SER A 100 13.18 15.74 14.47
CA SER A 100 13.60 17.15 14.58
C SER A 100 13.00 17.82 15.82
N GLU A 101 13.46 19.04 16.15
CA GLU A 101 12.82 19.82 17.20
C GLU A 101 11.38 20.24 16.81
N ALA A 102 11.14 20.48 15.51
CA ALA A 102 9.82 20.83 14.99
C ALA A 102 8.83 19.67 15.16
N PHE A 103 9.27 18.42 14.97
CA PHE A 103 8.46 17.22 15.25
C PHE A 103 7.84 17.27 16.66
N TRP A 104 8.65 17.53 17.68
CA TRP A 104 8.19 17.55 19.08
C TRP A 104 7.34 18.79 19.41
N LYS A 105 7.61 19.92 18.74
CA LYS A 105 6.83 21.15 18.89
C LYS A 105 5.50 21.13 18.13
N ALA A 106 5.30 20.20 17.20
CA ALA A 106 4.06 20.07 16.42
C ALA A 106 2.83 19.74 17.28
N GLY A 107 3.02 19.27 18.52
CA GLY A 107 1.94 19.00 19.47
C GLY A 107 1.16 17.72 19.21
N VAL A 108 1.53 16.95 18.16
CA VAL A 108 0.96 15.62 17.89
C VAL A 108 1.40 14.61 18.94
N PHE A 109 2.71 14.53 19.21
CA PHE A 109 3.26 13.68 20.26
C PHE A 109 3.52 14.49 21.53
N PRO A 110 3.48 13.84 22.71
CA PRO A 110 4.02 14.45 23.90
C PRO A 110 5.50 14.81 23.71
N ASN A 111 5.91 15.98 24.20
CA ASN A 111 7.29 16.45 24.11
C ASN A 111 8.19 15.78 25.18
N HIS A 112 8.21 14.46 25.17
CA HIS A 112 9.04 13.62 26.04
C HIS A 112 9.83 12.60 25.18
N PRO A 113 10.85 13.07 24.43
CA PRO A 113 11.49 12.27 23.38
C PRO A 113 12.04 10.93 23.87
N ARG A 114 12.62 10.90 25.08
CA ARG A 114 13.22 9.67 25.65
C ARG A 114 12.19 8.55 25.82
N LEU A 115 11.00 8.88 26.33
CA LEU A 115 9.92 7.92 26.52
C LEU A 115 9.34 7.48 25.18
N CYS A 116 8.97 8.43 24.31
CA CYS A 116 8.38 8.12 23.00
C CYS A 116 9.32 7.28 22.10
N VAL A 117 10.61 7.60 22.08
CA VAL A 117 11.61 6.83 21.32
C VAL A 117 11.80 5.43 21.93
N LEU A 118 11.78 5.29 23.26
CA LEU A 118 11.86 3.97 23.90
C LEU A 118 10.65 3.10 23.53
N LEU A 119 9.45 3.66 23.59
CA LEU A 119 8.20 2.98 23.20
C LEU A 119 8.29 2.50 21.74
N SER A 120 8.78 3.34 20.83
CA SER A 120 8.97 2.97 19.42
C SER A 120 9.99 1.84 19.24
N LYS A 121 11.15 1.93 19.90
CA LYS A 121 12.24 0.94 19.78
C LYS A 121 11.89 -0.42 20.37
N LYS A 122 11.03 -0.45 21.39
CA LYS A 122 10.64 -1.66 22.10
C LYS A 122 9.38 -2.31 21.57
N PHE A 123 8.68 -1.68 20.63
CA PHE A 123 7.55 -2.28 19.94
C PHE A 123 7.90 -3.68 19.38
N PRO A 124 7.03 -4.70 19.50
CA PRO A 124 5.66 -4.67 20.03
C PRO A 124 5.54 -4.95 21.55
N GLU A 125 6.64 -4.83 22.32
CA GLU A 125 6.60 -5.04 23.78
C GLU A 125 5.62 -4.07 24.45
N HIS A 126 4.76 -4.60 25.32
CA HIS A 126 3.75 -3.80 26.02
C HIS A 126 4.38 -2.84 27.02
N PHE A 127 3.87 -1.60 27.12
CA PHE A 127 4.45 -0.57 27.98
C PHE A 127 4.57 -0.98 29.46
N SER A 128 3.67 -1.85 29.96
CA SER A 128 3.73 -2.33 31.36
C SER A 128 4.97 -3.15 31.69
N LYS A 129 5.66 -3.68 30.67
CA LYS A 129 6.95 -4.38 30.83
C LYS A 129 8.14 -3.44 30.74
N LEU A 130 7.91 -2.23 30.21
CA LEU A 130 8.92 -1.20 30.07
C LEU A 130 9.00 -0.44 31.39
N GLN A 131 10.17 -0.44 32.03
CA GLN A 131 10.39 0.24 33.31
C GLN A 131 10.47 1.77 33.11
N LEU A 132 9.39 2.39 32.64
CA LEU A 132 9.34 3.79 32.19
C LEU A 132 9.75 4.77 33.30
N GLU A 133 9.40 4.50 34.56
CA GLU A 133 9.82 5.30 35.71
C GLU A 133 11.33 5.42 35.86
N ARG A 134 12.09 4.37 35.49
CA ARG A 134 13.56 4.39 35.56
C ARG A 134 14.18 5.22 34.44
N VAL A 135 13.43 5.47 33.36
CA VAL A 135 13.89 6.17 32.18
C VAL A 135 13.74 7.68 32.40
N ASP A 136 12.54 8.10 32.78
CA ASP A 136 12.23 9.50 33.05
C ASP A 136 10.94 9.63 33.87
N LYS A 137 11.07 9.59 35.20
CA LYS A 137 9.91 9.69 36.10
C LYS A 137 9.19 11.04 35.97
N VAL A 138 9.93 12.14 35.87
CA VAL A 138 9.35 13.49 35.80
C VAL A 138 8.52 13.65 34.52
N ALA A 139 9.02 13.15 33.39
CA ALA A 139 8.26 13.11 32.14
C ALA A 139 7.03 12.21 32.23
N LEU A 140 7.14 11.06 32.91
CA LEU A 140 6.01 10.13 33.08
C LEU A 140 4.89 10.73 33.94
N ASP A 141 5.24 11.41 35.03
CA ASP A 141 4.29 12.11 35.89
C ASP A 141 3.58 13.24 35.09
N ALA A 142 4.33 14.01 34.29
CA ALA A 142 3.77 15.05 33.43
C ALA A 142 2.85 14.50 32.33
N LEU A 143 3.16 13.32 31.77
CA LEU A 143 2.29 12.62 30.83
C LEU A 143 0.96 12.22 31.48
N HIS A 144 1.01 11.72 32.71
CA HIS A 144 -0.17 11.32 33.46
C HIS A 144 -1.10 12.52 33.70
N ASP A 145 -0.55 13.65 34.13
CA ASP A 145 -1.30 14.88 34.39
C ASP A 145 -1.99 15.45 33.13
N ASN A 146 -1.43 15.20 31.94
CA ASN A 146 -1.92 15.73 30.66
C ASN A 146 -2.47 14.65 29.71
N ALA A 147 -2.77 13.45 30.21
CA ALA A 147 -3.04 12.29 29.38
C ALA A 147 -4.21 12.50 28.39
N GLU A 148 -5.31 13.08 28.86
CA GLU A 148 -6.51 13.32 28.04
C GLU A 148 -6.26 14.30 26.89
N LEU A 149 -5.44 15.33 27.09
CA LEU A 149 -5.08 16.29 26.06
C LEU A 149 -4.23 15.63 24.96
N HIS A 150 -3.26 14.80 25.36
CA HIS A 150 -2.43 14.08 24.41
C HIS A 150 -3.23 13.00 23.66
N LEU A 151 -4.20 12.34 24.30
CA LEU A 151 -5.13 11.43 23.63
C LEU A 151 -5.90 12.14 22.53
N GLN A 152 -6.50 13.31 22.81
CA GLN A 152 -7.25 14.07 21.82
C GLN A 152 -6.39 14.50 20.63
N SER A 153 -5.10 14.81 20.85
CA SER A 153 -4.16 15.15 19.78
C SER A 153 -3.77 13.95 18.91
N LEU A 154 -3.59 12.77 19.51
CA LEU A 154 -3.21 11.55 18.79
C LEU A 154 -4.38 10.82 18.13
N GLU A 155 -5.61 10.96 18.65
CA GLU A 155 -6.81 10.25 18.21
C GLU A 155 -7.00 10.27 16.68
N PRO A 156 -6.94 11.42 15.97
CA PRO A 156 -7.15 11.44 14.52
C PRO A 156 -6.13 10.60 13.74
N TRP A 157 -4.92 10.48 14.28
CA TRP A 157 -3.82 9.74 13.66
C TRP A 157 -3.89 8.25 13.99
N ILE A 158 -4.48 7.88 15.12
CA ILE A 158 -4.85 6.48 15.41
C ILE A 158 -6.01 6.04 14.53
N GLN A 159 -7.00 6.91 14.28
CA GLN A 159 -8.05 6.63 13.31
C GLN A 159 -7.47 6.40 11.90
N LEU A 160 -6.45 7.18 11.50
CA LEU A 160 -5.73 6.93 10.25
C LEU A 160 -5.08 5.53 10.22
N LEU A 161 -4.47 5.04 11.31
CA LEU A 161 -3.94 3.66 11.36
C LEU A 161 -5.03 2.60 11.24
N LEU A 162 -6.17 2.83 11.90
CA LEU A 162 -7.32 1.94 11.79
C LEU A 162 -7.85 1.93 10.36
N ASP A 163 -7.86 3.07 9.68
CA ASP A 163 -8.29 3.19 8.29
C ASP A 163 -7.32 2.45 7.38
N LEU A 164 -6.00 2.65 7.54
CA LEU A 164 -5.00 1.89 6.78
C LEU A 164 -5.20 0.37 6.91
N MET A 165 -5.46 -0.12 8.12
CA MET A 165 -5.76 -1.54 8.36
C MET A 165 -7.03 -1.99 7.62
N ALA A 166 -8.12 -1.23 7.72
CA ALA A 166 -9.38 -1.54 7.05
C ALA A 166 -9.28 -1.48 5.53
N PHE A 167 -8.56 -0.49 4.99
CA PHE A 167 -8.27 -0.39 3.56
C PHE A 167 -7.47 -1.60 3.09
N ARG A 168 -6.43 -2.00 3.84
CA ARG A 168 -5.63 -3.18 3.51
C ARG A 168 -6.50 -4.43 3.41
N GLU A 169 -7.37 -4.67 4.39
CA GLU A 169 -8.25 -5.84 4.40
C GLU A 169 -9.23 -5.86 3.20
N GLN A 170 -9.90 -4.73 2.94
CA GLN A 170 -10.91 -4.65 1.88
C GLN A 170 -10.30 -4.66 0.48
N ALA A 171 -9.22 -3.90 0.26
CA ALA A 171 -8.52 -3.83 -1.02
C ALA A 171 -7.84 -5.15 -1.36
N LEU A 172 -7.16 -5.79 -0.40
CA LEU A 172 -6.53 -7.10 -0.62
C LEU A 172 -7.58 -8.16 -0.98
N ARG A 173 -8.72 -8.19 -0.27
CA ARG A 173 -9.83 -9.09 -0.58
C ARG A 173 -10.32 -8.89 -2.01
N LEU A 174 -10.51 -7.64 -2.44
CA LEU A 174 -10.97 -7.35 -3.80
C LEU A 174 -9.91 -7.70 -4.87
N ILE A 175 -8.63 -7.43 -4.59
CA ILE A 175 -7.52 -7.82 -5.47
C ILE A 175 -7.49 -9.34 -5.65
N LEU A 176 -7.63 -10.12 -4.56
CA LEU A 176 -7.70 -11.59 -4.61
C LEU A 176 -8.92 -12.09 -5.38
N ASP A 177 -10.09 -11.49 -5.16
CA ASP A 177 -11.32 -11.84 -5.88
C ASP A 177 -11.18 -11.56 -7.39
N LEU A 178 -10.49 -10.48 -7.78
CA LEU A 178 -10.24 -10.15 -9.18
C LEU A 178 -9.14 -11.02 -9.81
N SER A 179 -8.07 -11.32 -9.08
CA SER A 179 -6.94 -12.10 -9.60
C SER A 179 -7.30 -13.56 -9.85
N SER A 180 -8.23 -14.10 -9.06
CA SER A 180 -8.76 -15.46 -9.18
C SER A 180 -9.76 -15.65 -10.33
N THR A 181 -10.11 -14.59 -11.07
CA THR A 181 -10.97 -14.71 -12.25
C THR A 181 -10.30 -15.56 -13.33
N VAL A 182 -11.08 -16.37 -14.05
CA VAL A 182 -10.57 -17.26 -15.12
C VAL A 182 -10.12 -16.47 -16.37
N ILE A 183 -10.55 -15.22 -16.51
CA ILE A 183 -10.26 -14.38 -17.67
C ILE A 183 -8.77 -14.03 -17.66
N THR A 184 -8.07 -14.31 -18.76
CA THR A 184 -6.71 -13.80 -18.97
C THR A 184 -6.73 -12.30 -19.16
N LEU A 185 -5.95 -11.55 -18.38
CA LEU A 185 -5.85 -10.11 -18.51
C LEU A 185 -4.76 -9.76 -19.54
N LEU A 186 -5.17 -9.21 -20.69
CA LEU A 186 -4.30 -8.88 -21.80
C LEU A 186 -4.58 -7.43 -22.27
N PRO A 187 -3.55 -6.60 -22.47
CA PRO A 187 -3.70 -5.17 -22.79
C PRO A 187 -4.67 -4.89 -23.93
N HIS A 188 -4.64 -5.69 -25.00
CA HIS A 188 -5.43 -5.44 -26.21
C HIS A 188 -6.83 -6.06 -26.16
N GLN A 189 -7.10 -7.01 -25.24
CA GLN A 189 -8.37 -7.74 -25.20
C GLN A 189 -9.34 -7.14 -24.17
N ASN A 190 -8.81 -6.76 -23.00
CA ASN A 190 -9.61 -6.28 -21.87
C ASN A 190 -8.90 -5.15 -21.13
N SER A 191 -8.36 -4.19 -21.90
CA SER A 191 -7.66 -2.99 -21.42
C SER A 191 -8.34 -2.33 -20.22
N LEU A 192 -9.64 -2.06 -20.27
CA LEU A 192 -10.36 -1.39 -19.19
C LEU A 192 -10.31 -2.17 -17.87
N ILE A 193 -10.57 -3.48 -17.91
CA ILE A 193 -10.57 -4.32 -16.71
C ILE A 193 -9.15 -4.47 -16.18
N LEU A 194 -8.19 -4.64 -17.09
CA LEU A 194 -6.77 -4.72 -16.75
C LEU A 194 -6.29 -3.45 -16.02
N HIS A 195 -6.59 -2.28 -16.56
CA HIS A 195 -6.24 -1.00 -15.95
C HIS A 195 -6.89 -0.85 -14.59
N VAL A 196 -8.20 -1.10 -14.46
CA VAL A 196 -8.88 -0.95 -13.18
C VAL A 196 -8.31 -1.91 -12.12
N PHE A 197 -8.00 -3.15 -12.48
CA PHE A 197 -7.33 -4.11 -11.59
C PHE A 197 -5.93 -3.62 -11.16
N MET A 198 -5.09 -3.24 -12.12
CA MET A 198 -3.72 -2.83 -11.86
C MET A 198 -3.61 -1.48 -11.15
N ASP A 199 -4.56 -0.57 -11.37
CA ASP A 199 -4.61 0.73 -10.69
C ASP A 199 -4.91 0.55 -9.20
N LEU A 200 -5.84 -0.35 -8.85
CA LEU A 200 -6.08 -0.71 -7.45
C LEU A 200 -4.89 -1.44 -6.83
N PHE A 201 -4.31 -2.40 -7.55
CA PHE A 201 -3.10 -3.10 -7.09
C PHE A 201 -1.97 -2.11 -6.78
N CYS A 202 -1.65 -1.21 -7.71
CA CYS A 202 -0.60 -0.22 -7.49
C CYS A 202 -0.97 0.79 -6.38
N SER A 203 -2.25 1.16 -6.26
CA SER A 203 -2.71 2.03 -5.17
C SER A 203 -2.58 1.36 -3.80
N PHE A 204 -2.91 0.07 -3.72
CA PHE A 204 -2.72 -0.75 -2.53
C PHE A 204 -1.25 -0.82 -2.13
N VAL A 205 -0.36 -1.10 -3.08
CA VAL A 205 1.09 -1.13 -2.83
C VAL A 205 1.58 0.24 -2.34
N ARG A 206 1.23 1.33 -3.04
CA ARG A 206 1.66 2.69 -2.67
C ARG A 206 1.24 3.11 -1.28
N VAL A 207 -0.03 2.90 -0.90
CA VAL A 207 -0.54 3.25 0.43
C VAL A 207 0.28 2.54 1.52
N ASN A 208 0.51 1.24 1.35
CA ASN A 208 1.24 0.46 2.35
C ASN A 208 2.72 0.84 2.41
N LEU A 209 3.41 1.03 1.29
CA LEU A 209 4.80 1.52 1.27
C LEU A 209 4.91 2.91 1.91
N PHE A 210 3.99 3.81 1.60
CA PHE A 210 4.03 5.17 2.13
C PHE A 210 3.83 5.19 3.65
N SER A 211 3.10 4.22 4.20
CA SER A 211 2.92 4.11 5.64
C SER A 211 4.22 3.89 6.44
N GLU A 212 5.33 3.49 5.81
CA GLU A 212 6.66 3.43 6.45
C GLU A 212 7.17 4.80 6.93
N LYS A 213 6.81 5.86 6.21
CA LYS A 213 7.22 7.24 6.53
C LYS A 213 6.53 7.77 7.79
N MET A 214 5.48 7.10 8.27
CA MET A 214 4.80 7.46 9.51
C MET A 214 5.43 6.77 10.72
N PRO A 215 5.49 7.42 11.89
CA PRO A 215 5.94 6.82 13.15
C PRO A 215 4.89 5.88 13.78
N ARG A 216 4.37 4.90 13.02
CA ARG A 216 3.23 4.02 13.36
C ARG A 216 3.37 3.34 14.72
N LYS A 217 4.56 2.80 15.01
CA LYS A 217 4.88 2.13 16.28
C LYS A 217 4.79 3.07 17.47
N MET A 218 5.37 4.26 17.33
CA MET A 218 5.37 5.31 18.35
C MET A 218 3.94 5.80 18.61
N MET A 219 3.17 6.05 17.55
CA MET A 219 1.77 6.47 17.65
C MET A 219 0.96 5.49 18.49
N LEU A 220 0.99 4.20 18.11
CA LEU A 220 0.19 3.16 18.73
C LEU A 220 0.57 2.93 20.21
N GLN A 221 1.87 2.84 20.53
CA GLN A 221 2.33 2.63 21.90
C GLN A 221 2.08 3.84 22.79
N THR A 222 2.32 5.05 22.29
CA THR A 222 2.08 6.28 23.06
C THR A 222 0.60 6.44 23.33
N TYR A 223 -0.25 6.20 22.32
CA TYR A 223 -1.70 6.26 22.51
C TYR A 223 -2.20 5.24 23.53
N ASN A 224 -1.75 3.98 23.47
CA ASN A 224 -2.18 2.96 24.43
C ASN A 224 -1.74 3.28 25.87
N LEU A 225 -0.51 3.79 26.05
CA LEU A 225 -0.02 4.25 27.35
C LEU A 225 -0.90 5.38 27.91
N LEU A 226 -1.19 6.40 27.10
CA LEU A 226 -2.02 7.53 27.50
C LEU A 226 -3.47 7.09 27.80
N HIS A 227 -4.00 6.14 27.04
CA HIS A 227 -5.33 5.59 27.27
C HIS A 227 -5.40 4.85 28.61
N ALA A 228 -4.40 4.00 28.89
CA ALA A 228 -4.30 3.30 30.16
C ALA A 228 -4.21 4.28 31.35
N MET A 229 -3.43 5.36 31.21
CA MET A 229 -3.36 6.43 32.23
C MET A 229 -4.72 7.10 32.47
N ALA A 230 -5.51 7.33 31.42
CA ALA A 230 -6.78 8.04 31.51
C ALA A 230 -8.00 7.14 31.82
N ARG A 231 -7.88 5.81 31.71
CA ARG A 231 -9.00 4.85 31.74
C ARG A 231 -8.79 3.64 32.67
N ASP A 232 -8.05 3.86 33.75
CA ASP A 232 -7.84 2.89 34.84
C ASP A 232 -7.05 1.64 34.39
N GLU A 233 -5.87 1.88 33.79
CA GLU A 233 -4.91 0.87 33.32
C GLU A 233 -5.40 -0.11 32.24
N ARG A 234 -6.50 0.22 31.56
CA ARG A 234 -7.05 -0.62 30.48
C ARG A 234 -6.48 -0.26 29.12
N ASP A 235 -6.13 -1.31 28.37
CA ASP A 235 -5.79 -1.22 26.96
C ASP A 235 -6.99 -0.78 26.11
N CYS A 236 -6.70 -0.20 24.95
CA CYS A 236 -7.71 0.14 23.97
C CYS A 236 -8.25 -1.15 23.30
N ASP A 237 -9.56 -1.22 23.06
CA ASP A 237 -10.21 -2.42 22.49
C ASP A 237 -9.57 -2.91 21.17
N PHE A 238 -9.09 -1.99 20.32
CA PHE A 238 -8.48 -2.28 19.02
C PHE A 238 -6.95 -2.42 19.07
N TYR A 239 -6.32 -2.25 20.24
CA TYR A 239 -4.86 -2.17 20.38
C TYR A 239 -4.15 -3.40 19.79
N HIS A 240 -4.54 -4.60 20.22
CA HIS A 240 -3.88 -5.83 19.78
C HIS A 240 -3.99 -6.07 18.27
N ARG A 241 -5.13 -5.71 17.66
CA ARG A 241 -5.34 -5.84 16.21
C ARG A 241 -4.42 -4.90 15.44
N LEU A 242 -4.30 -3.64 15.89
CA LEU A 242 -3.35 -2.69 15.32
C LEU A 242 -1.89 -3.10 15.54
N VAL A 243 -1.55 -3.66 16.70
CA VAL A 243 -0.18 -4.15 16.95
C VAL A 243 0.17 -5.24 15.94
N GLN A 244 -0.71 -6.22 15.75
CA GLN A 244 -0.52 -7.27 14.75
C GLN A 244 -0.38 -6.70 13.33
N PHE A 245 -1.24 -5.76 12.96
CA PHE A 245 -1.18 -5.11 11.65
C PHE A 245 0.16 -4.38 11.43
N VAL A 246 0.59 -3.55 12.38
CA VAL A 246 1.84 -2.78 12.28
C VAL A 246 3.05 -3.71 12.28
N ASP A 247 3.07 -4.76 13.11
CA ASP A 247 4.18 -5.72 13.23
C ASP A 247 4.32 -6.59 11.97
N CYS A 248 3.21 -7.08 11.39
CA CYS A 248 3.24 -7.83 10.13
C CYS A 248 3.71 -6.98 8.93
N TYR A 249 3.59 -5.66 9.03
CA TYR A 249 4.01 -4.69 8.01
C TYR A 249 5.24 -3.88 8.45
N ASP A 250 6.16 -4.50 9.20
CA ASP A 250 7.41 -3.89 9.61
C ASP A 250 8.63 -4.67 9.07
N PRO A 251 9.30 -4.19 8.00
CA PRO A 251 8.92 -3.03 7.17
C PRO A 251 7.74 -3.36 6.22
N PRO A 252 7.00 -2.35 5.71
CA PRO A 252 5.78 -2.59 4.92
C PRO A 252 5.97 -3.44 3.68
N LEU A 253 7.12 -3.31 3.01
CA LEU A 253 7.42 -4.08 1.81
C LEU A 253 7.45 -5.59 2.08
N LYS A 254 7.90 -6.02 3.26
CA LYS A 254 7.88 -7.43 3.65
C LYS A 254 6.44 -7.95 3.80
N GLY A 255 5.59 -7.20 4.52
CA GLY A 255 4.18 -7.53 4.67
C GLY A 255 3.43 -7.58 3.33
N LEU A 256 3.75 -6.65 2.42
CA LEU A 256 3.22 -6.63 1.05
C LEU A 256 3.60 -7.90 0.26
N GLN A 257 4.87 -8.31 0.29
CA GLN A 257 5.31 -9.52 -0.40
C GLN A 257 4.62 -10.78 0.14
N GLU A 258 4.35 -10.84 1.45
CA GLU A 258 3.64 -11.96 2.07
C GLU A 258 2.17 -11.99 1.66
N ASP A 259 1.48 -10.85 1.71
CA ASP A 259 0.06 -10.74 1.37
C ASP A 259 -0.23 -10.97 -0.12
N LEU A 260 0.64 -10.47 -1.00
CA LEU A 260 0.46 -10.53 -2.44
C LEU A 260 0.97 -11.82 -3.06
N ASN A 261 1.54 -12.74 -2.27
CA ASN A 261 2.06 -14.02 -2.76
C ASN A 261 1.01 -14.83 -3.56
N PHE A 262 -0.26 -14.84 -3.13
CA PHE A 262 -1.34 -15.52 -3.84
C PHE A 262 -1.77 -14.82 -5.15
N VAL A 263 -1.51 -13.52 -5.26
CA VAL A 263 -1.83 -12.70 -6.42
C VAL A 263 -0.66 -12.71 -7.42
N SER A 264 0.55 -12.99 -6.94
CA SER A 264 1.83 -12.95 -7.66
C SER A 264 1.78 -13.56 -9.06
N PRO A 265 1.26 -14.79 -9.28
CA PRO A 265 1.23 -15.38 -10.62
C PRO A 265 0.44 -14.56 -11.63
N ARG A 266 -0.69 -13.98 -11.20
CA ARG A 266 -1.53 -13.12 -12.05
C ARG A 266 -0.80 -11.82 -12.39
N ILE A 267 -0.08 -11.23 -11.44
CA ILE A 267 0.73 -10.03 -11.68
C ILE A 267 1.83 -10.36 -12.69
N GLY A 268 2.56 -11.47 -12.51
CA GLY A 268 3.60 -11.88 -13.46
C GLY A 268 3.09 -12.05 -14.89
N GLU A 269 1.89 -12.64 -15.07
CA GLU A 269 1.25 -12.77 -16.40
C GLU A 269 0.95 -11.41 -17.03
N VAL A 270 0.41 -10.48 -16.24
CA VAL A 270 0.13 -9.11 -16.70
C VAL A 270 1.41 -8.39 -17.11
N LEU A 271 2.47 -8.50 -16.30
CA LEU A 271 3.75 -7.84 -16.56
C LEU A 271 4.45 -8.39 -17.81
N GLU A 272 4.40 -9.71 -18.03
CA GLU A 272 4.88 -10.31 -19.29
C GLU A 272 4.07 -9.84 -20.49
N ALA A 273 2.74 -9.72 -20.35
CA ALA A 273 1.86 -9.29 -21.43
C ALA A 273 2.10 -7.84 -21.88
N VAL A 274 2.52 -6.94 -20.97
CA VAL A 274 2.89 -5.55 -21.33
C VAL A 274 4.33 -5.40 -21.82
N GLY A 275 5.18 -6.41 -21.56
CA GLY A 275 6.60 -6.42 -21.93
C GLY A 275 6.91 -6.01 -23.38
N PRO A 276 6.21 -6.54 -24.41
CA PRO A 276 6.42 -6.13 -25.80
C PRO A 276 6.27 -4.62 -26.05
N ILE A 277 5.33 -3.97 -25.37
CA ILE A 277 5.08 -2.54 -25.48
C ILE A 277 6.17 -1.75 -24.76
N ILE A 278 6.64 -2.23 -23.60
CA ILE A 278 7.77 -1.64 -22.88
C ILE A 278 9.03 -1.66 -23.75
N PHE A 279 9.37 -2.81 -24.35
CA PHE A 279 10.52 -2.89 -25.25
C PHE A 279 10.37 -1.95 -26.45
N LEU A 280 9.21 -1.95 -27.11
CA LEU A 280 8.93 -1.07 -28.24
C LEU A 280 9.09 0.42 -27.86
N SER A 281 8.69 0.81 -26.66
CA SER A 281 8.76 2.20 -26.21
C SER A 281 10.19 2.75 -26.11
N THR A 282 11.19 1.87 -25.97
CA THR A 282 12.61 2.25 -25.93
C THR A 282 13.27 2.27 -27.31
N ASP A 283 12.67 1.61 -28.30
CA ASP A 283 13.20 1.54 -29.66
C ASP A 283 12.72 2.73 -30.51
N THR A 284 13.30 3.90 -30.22
CA THR A 284 12.99 5.15 -30.93
C THR A 284 13.21 5.07 -32.44
N ARG A 285 14.16 4.23 -32.90
CA ARG A 285 14.43 4.01 -34.33
C ARG A 285 13.28 3.25 -34.97
N LYS A 286 12.83 2.17 -34.34
CA LYS A 286 11.68 1.40 -34.83
C LYS A 286 10.39 2.22 -34.82
N LEU A 287 10.11 2.96 -33.74
CA LEU A 287 8.95 3.84 -33.67
C LEU A 287 8.90 4.85 -34.82
N ARG A 288 10.06 5.46 -35.13
CA ARG A 288 10.19 6.40 -36.25
C ARG A 288 10.02 5.71 -37.61
N ASN A 289 10.71 4.58 -37.83
CA ASN A 289 10.71 3.89 -39.11
C ASN A 289 9.34 3.29 -39.45
N GLU A 290 8.60 2.81 -38.45
CA GLU A 290 7.24 2.31 -38.63
C GLU A 290 6.21 3.44 -38.73
N GLY A 291 6.58 4.70 -38.45
CA GLY A 291 5.69 5.86 -38.61
C GLY A 291 4.63 5.97 -37.51
N PHE A 292 4.94 5.54 -36.29
CA PHE A 292 4.07 5.79 -35.14
C PHE A 292 3.85 7.30 -34.96
N LEU A 293 2.62 7.71 -34.67
CA LEU A 293 2.20 9.11 -34.51
C LEU A 293 2.32 9.98 -35.77
N SER A 294 2.78 9.43 -36.91
CA SER A 294 2.76 10.17 -38.17
C SER A 294 1.32 10.27 -38.68
N PRO A 295 0.79 11.48 -38.87
CA PRO A 295 -0.52 11.66 -39.51
C PRO A 295 -0.43 11.47 -41.03
N TYR A 296 0.79 11.40 -41.58
CA TYR A 296 1.03 11.30 -43.02
C TYR A 296 1.34 9.88 -43.44
N HIS A 297 0.73 9.46 -44.54
CA HIS A 297 1.08 8.20 -45.19
C HIS A 297 2.42 8.35 -45.92
N PRO A 298 3.42 7.48 -45.69
CA PRO A 298 4.75 7.60 -46.32
C PRO A 298 4.74 7.65 -47.86
N ARG A 299 3.69 7.10 -48.49
CA ARG A 299 3.50 7.12 -49.96
C ARG A 299 2.49 8.15 -50.46
N TYR A 300 1.64 8.69 -49.60
CA TYR A 300 0.54 9.60 -49.97
C TYR A 300 0.45 10.75 -48.98
N PRO A 301 1.40 11.71 -49.03
CA PRO A 301 1.51 12.77 -48.02
C PRO A 301 0.32 13.74 -48.01
N ASP A 302 -0.48 13.77 -49.06
CA ASP A 302 -1.68 14.64 -49.16
C ASP A 302 -2.90 14.07 -48.41
N ILE A 303 -2.80 12.85 -47.87
CA ILE A 303 -3.89 12.16 -47.17
C ILE A 303 -3.49 11.96 -45.71
N LEU A 304 -4.36 12.43 -44.81
CA LEU A 304 -4.24 12.12 -43.38
C LEU A 304 -4.66 10.67 -43.13
N THR A 305 -3.83 9.92 -42.43
CA THR A 305 -4.11 8.53 -42.03
C THR A 305 -4.00 8.37 -40.52
N ASN A 306 -4.62 7.30 -40.00
CA ASN A 306 -4.36 6.87 -38.63
C ASN A 306 -2.89 6.54 -38.43
N SER A 307 -2.44 6.55 -37.17
CA SER A 307 -1.10 6.05 -36.80
C SER A 307 -0.89 4.65 -37.37
N ALA A 308 0.35 4.37 -37.78
CA ALA A 308 0.76 3.00 -38.07
C ALA A 308 0.49 2.10 -36.85
N HIS A 309 0.08 0.86 -37.13
CA HIS A 309 -0.27 -0.16 -36.12
C HIS A 309 -1.24 0.35 -35.03
N PRO A 310 -2.51 0.67 -35.35
CA PRO A 310 -3.43 1.34 -34.43
C PRO A 310 -3.57 0.69 -33.04
N MET A 311 -3.61 -0.65 -32.98
CA MET A 311 -3.68 -1.37 -31.70
C MET A 311 -2.43 -1.11 -30.84
N ARG A 312 -1.23 -1.35 -31.38
CA ARG A 312 0.03 -1.10 -30.65
C ARG A 312 0.21 0.37 -30.28
N ALA A 313 -0.26 1.29 -31.13
CA ALA A 313 -0.23 2.72 -30.83
C ALA A 313 -1.12 3.08 -29.63
N GLN A 314 -2.29 2.41 -29.50
CA GLN A 314 -3.15 2.55 -28.33
C GLN A 314 -2.48 2.02 -27.06
N ASP A 315 -1.80 0.87 -27.10
CA ASP A 315 -1.09 0.37 -25.92
C ASP A 315 0.13 1.23 -25.56
N LEU A 316 0.82 1.79 -26.56
CA LEU A 316 1.91 2.75 -26.34
C LEU A 316 1.42 4.01 -25.61
N ALA A 317 0.16 4.41 -25.79
CA ALA A 317 -0.42 5.52 -25.02
C ALA A 317 -0.50 5.21 -23.52
N ASN A 318 -0.53 3.93 -23.14
CA ASN A 318 -0.58 3.46 -21.75
C ASN A 318 0.80 3.09 -21.18
N VAL A 319 1.89 3.32 -21.92
CA VAL A 319 3.23 2.86 -21.53
C VAL A 319 3.69 3.36 -20.17
N THR A 320 3.29 4.58 -19.78
CA THR A 320 3.63 5.15 -18.47
C THR A 320 3.05 4.30 -17.34
N SER A 321 1.79 3.90 -17.45
CA SER A 321 1.15 2.98 -16.50
C SER A 321 1.86 1.62 -16.50
N TYR A 322 2.19 1.06 -17.67
CA TYR A 322 2.85 -0.25 -17.75
C TYR A 322 4.24 -0.27 -17.10
N ARG A 323 5.02 0.81 -17.29
CA ARG A 323 6.31 0.99 -16.61
C ARG A 323 6.12 1.01 -15.09
N GLU A 324 5.14 1.76 -14.61
CA GLU A 324 4.86 1.87 -13.19
C GLU A 324 4.38 0.53 -12.59
N TRP A 325 3.54 -0.21 -13.31
CA TRP A 325 3.12 -1.56 -12.95
C TRP A 325 4.32 -2.50 -12.82
N VAL A 326 5.29 -2.41 -13.74
CA VAL A 326 6.54 -3.19 -13.67
C VAL A 326 7.37 -2.82 -12.45
N LEU A 327 7.51 -1.52 -12.14
CA LEU A 327 8.26 -1.06 -10.97
C LEU A 327 7.66 -1.57 -9.66
N PHE A 328 6.35 -1.38 -9.44
CA PHE A 328 5.69 -1.87 -8.24
C PHE A 328 5.57 -3.40 -8.22
N GLY A 329 5.15 -4.00 -9.33
CA GLY A 329 4.83 -5.41 -9.41
C GLY A 329 6.03 -6.30 -9.13
N TYR A 330 7.18 -6.09 -9.76
CA TYR A 330 8.37 -6.90 -9.47
C TYR A 330 9.01 -6.58 -8.10
N LEU A 331 8.74 -5.40 -7.53
CA LEU A 331 9.19 -5.06 -6.18
C LEU A 331 8.45 -5.89 -5.10
N VAL A 332 7.13 -6.04 -5.26
CA VAL A 332 6.27 -6.75 -4.29
C VAL A 332 5.99 -8.22 -4.66
N CYS A 333 6.24 -8.62 -5.90
CA CYS A 333 6.13 -9.99 -6.40
C CYS A 333 7.48 -10.45 -6.97
N PRO A 334 8.53 -10.57 -6.13
CA PRO A 334 9.90 -10.79 -6.58
C PRO A 334 10.09 -12.13 -7.31
N ASP A 335 9.32 -13.16 -6.95
CA ASP A 335 9.42 -14.48 -7.57
C ASP A 335 9.05 -14.46 -9.07
N GLU A 336 8.25 -13.49 -9.51
CA GLU A 336 7.90 -13.34 -10.92
C GLU A 336 9.09 -12.89 -11.79
N LEU A 337 10.18 -12.41 -11.18
CA LEU A 337 11.45 -12.16 -11.88
C LEU A 337 12.13 -13.45 -12.35
N LEU A 338 11.76 -14.61 -11.80
CA LEU A 338 12.29 -15.92 -12.18
C LEU A 338 11.70 -16.46 -13.48
N ARG A 339 10.74 -15.74 -14.09
CA ARG A 339 10.31 -16.03 -15.46
C ARG A 339 11.35 -15.56 -16.47
N VAL A 340 11.41 -16.25 -17.61
CA VAL A 340 12.50 -16.13 -18.59
C VAL A 340 12.70 -14.68 -19.09
N THR A 341 11.63 -13.95 -19.35
CA THR A 341 11.69 -12.58 -19.91
C THR A 341 11.53 -11.47 -18.88
N SER A 342 11.10 -11.80 -17.65
CA SER A 342 10.74 -10.80 -16.64
C SER A 342 11.89 -9.89 -16.26
N ILE A 343 13.10 -10.44 -16.10
CA ILE A 343 14.27 -9.63 -15.75
C ILE A 343 14.62 -8.62 -16.83
N ASP A 344 14.48 -8.97 -18.10
CA ASP A 344 14.78 -8.06 -19.21
C ASP A 344 13.78 -6.91 -19.25
N ILE A 345 12.49 -7.19 -18.98
CA ILE A 345 11.44 -6.17 -18.83
C ILE A 345 11.76 -5.25 -17.65
N ALA A 346 12.04 -5.83 -16.48
CA ALA A 346 12.36 -5.07 -15.27
C ALA A 346 13.57 -4.16 -15.47
N LEU A 347 14.64 -4.66 -16.10
CA LEU A 347 15.86 -3.90 -16.33
C LEU A 347 15.66 -2.70 -17.26
N VAL A 348 14.77 -2.79 -18.24
CA VAL A 348 14.43 -1.62 -19.07
C VAL A 348 13.95 -0.48 -18.20
N VAL A 349 13.02 -0.76 -17.28
CA VAL A 349 12.39 0.28 -16.46
C VAL A 349 13.30 0.70 -15.30
N LEU A 350 14.01 -0.23 -14.67
CA LEU A 350 14.94 0.06 -13.58
C LEU A 350 16.14 0.93 -14.02
N LYS A 351 16.61 0.80 -15.26
CA LYS A 351 17.71 1.65 -15.76
C LYS A 351 17.29 3.10 -16.01
N GLU A 352 15.99 3.33 -16.21
CA GLU A 352 15.42 4.65 -16.45
C GLU A 352 14.98 5.34 -15.15
N ASN A 353 14.88 4.62 -14.03
CA ASN A 353 14.28 5.11 -12.79
C ASN A 353 15.14 4.80 -11.56
N ILE A 354 15.48 5.85 -10.80
CA ILE A 354 16.27 5.74 -9.55
C ILE A 354 15.34 5.75 -8.34
N VAL A 355 14.24 6.48 -8.44
CA VAL A 355 13.23 6.65 -7.39
C VAL A 355 11.89 6.14 -7.89
N LEU A 356 11.07 5.65 -6.97
CA LEU A 356 9.67 5.34 -7.22
C LEU A 356 8.80 6.28 -6.41
N THR A 357 8.06 7.14 -7.09
CA THR A 357 7.15 8.08 -6.47
C THR A 357 5.98 7.33 -5.83
N LEU A 358 5.75 7.59 -4.55
CA LEU A 358 4.61 7.07 -3.80
C LEU A 358 3.45 8.07 -3.83
N PHE A 359 3.73 9.34 -3.51
CA PHE A 359 2.72 10.39 -3.52
C PHE A 359 3.35 11.77 -3.58
N ARG A 360 3.06 12.56 -4.63
CA ARG A 360 3.66 13.88 -4.84
C ARG A 360 5.19 13.80 -4.88
N ASP A 361 5.86 14.44 -3.92
CA ASP A 361 7.30 14.49 -3.71
C ASP A 361 7.83 13.35 -2.83
N GLU A 362 6.98 12.50 -2.28
CA GLU A 362 7.39 11.34 -1.49
C GLU A 362 7.77 10.16 -2.39
N TYR A 363 8.93 9.55 -2.10
CA TYR A 363 9.48 8.45 -2.89
C TYR A 363 10.27 7.44 -2.05
N ILE A 364 10.54 6.29 -2.67
CA ILE A 364 11.50 5.28 -2.21
C ILE A 364 12.66 5.14 -3.19
N LEU A 365 13.80 4.68 -2.69
CA LEU A 365 15.01 4.43 -3.47
C LEU A 365 14.95 3.02 -4.05
N LEU A 366 14.54 2.92 -5.32
CA LEU A 366 14.24 1.65 -5.99
C LEU A 366 15.36 0.63 -5.85
N HIS A 367 16.59 1.03 -6.17
CA HIS A 367 17.71 0.09 -6.19
C HIS A 367 18.09 -0.42 -4.80
N GLU A 368 17.93 0.40 -3.77
CA GLU A 368 18.18 -0.01 -2.39
C GLU A 368 17.16 -1.05 -1.94
N ASP A 369 15.88 -0.82 -2.23
CA ASP A 369 14.82 -1.78 -1.89
C ASP A 369 14.96 -3.09 -2.66
N TYR A 370 15.40 -3.03 -3.92
CA TYR A 370 15.72 -4.24 -4.68
C TYR A 370 16.89 -5.03 -4.05
N GLN A 371 17.91 -4.35 -3.52
CA GLN A 371 19.01 -5.02 -2.82
C GLN A 371 18.58 -5.60 -1.47
N LEU A 372 17.76 -4.87 -0.72
CA LEU A 372 17.35 -5.23 0.64
C LEU A 372 16.25 -6.30 0.67
N TYR A 373 15.31 -6.28 -0.28
CA TYR A 373 14.08 -7.07 -0.20
C TYR A 373 13.83 -8.00 -1.38
N VAL A 374 14.31 -7.67 -2.60
CA VAL A 374 14.13 -8.52 -3.78
C VAL A 374 15.28 -9.53 -3.90
N LEU A 375 16.52 -9.07 -3.85
CA LEU A 375 17.70 -9.92 -4.02
C LEU A 375 17.76 -11.08 -3.02
N PRO A 376 17.46 -10.90 -1.72
CA PRO A 376 17.47 -12.03 -0.78
C PRO A 376 16.47 -13.13 -1.16
N ARG A 377 15.27 -12.77 -1.63
CA ARG A 377 14.26 -13.73 -2.11
C ARG A 377 14.77 -14.54 -3.30
N ILE A 378 15.36 -13.86 -4.29
CA ILE A 378 15.98 -14.53 -5.45
C ILE A 378 17.10 -15.49 -5.03
N LEU A 379 17.92 -15.10 -4.05
CA LEU A 379 18.99 -15.94 -3.52
C LEU A 379 18.46 -17.17 -2.77
N GLU A 380 17.33 -17.05 -2.09
CA GLU A 380 16.63 -18.19 -1.46
C GLU A 380 16.13 -19.17 -2.52
N SER A 381 15.42 -18.70 -3.55
CA SER A 381 14.93 -19.56 -4.64
C SER A 381 16.08 -20.25 -5.39
N LYS A 382 17.19 -19.52 -5.65
CA LYS A 382 18.42 -20.11 -6.21
C LYS A 382 18.99 -21.24 -5.34
N LYS A 383 19.00 -21.08 -4.02
CA LYS A 383 19.48 -22.12 -3.08
C LYS A 383 18.54 -23.33 -3.10
N MET A 384 17.22 -23.10 -3.10
CA MET A 384 16.22 -24.16 -3.17
C MET A 384 16.34 -24.96 -4.47
N ALA A 385 16.41 -24.29 -5.62
CA ALA A 385 16.59 -24.91 -6.94
C ALA A 385 17.87 -25.77 -7.01
N LYS A 386 19.00 -25.29 -6.43
CA LYS A 386 20.24 -26.07 -6.36
C LYS A 386 20.10 -27.37 -5.53
N SER A 387 19.21 -27.38 -4.54
CA SER A 387 18.98 -28.51 -3.63
C SER A 387 17.93 -29.51 -4.14
N GLY A 388 17.07 -29.10 -5.10
CA GLY A 388 15.96 -29.89 -5.61
C GLY A 388 16.42 -31.08 -6.46
N ARG A 389 16.47 -32.29 -5.86
CA ARG A 389 16.88 -33.54 -6.54
C ARG A 389 15.78 -34.21 -7.38
N THR A 390 14.52 -33.79 -7.26
CA THR A 390 13.35 -34.54 -7.77
C THR A 390 12.79 -34.04 -9.11
N LYS A 391 13.18 -32.83 -9.57
CA LYS A 391 12.71 -32.22 -10.84
C LYS A 391 13.85 -31.52 -11.59
N GLN A 392 14.89 -32.28 -11.93
CA GLN A 392 16.18 -31.78 -12.43
C GLN A 392 16.05 -30.66 -13.49
N LYS A 393 15.23 -30.83 -14.53
CA LYS A 393 15.11 -29.84 -15.63
C LYS A 393 14.45 -28.51 -15.22
N GLU A 394 13.39 -28.55 -14.41
CA GLU A 394 12.72 -27.33 -13.91
C GLU A 394 13.64 -26.59 -12.93
N ALA A 395 14.28 -27.35 -12.03
CA ALA A 395 15.24 -26.81 -11.07
C ALA A 395 16.48 -26.19 -11.74
N ASP A 396 17.00 -26.82 -12.81
CA ASP A 396 18.14 -26.28 -13.56
C ASP A 396 17.79 -24.96 -14.28
N LEU A 397 16.59 -24.86 -14.85
CA LEU A 397 16.10 -23.63 -15.48
C LEU A 397 15.94 -22.52 -14.45
N GLU A 398 15.22 -22.79 -13.36
CA GLU A 398 15.00 -21.82 -12.28
C GLU A 398 16.34 -21.34 -11.68
N TYR A 399 17.28 -22.26 -11.44
CA TYR A 399 18.63 -21.92 -10.99
C TYR A 399 19.36 -20.99 -11.98
N SER A 400 19.26 -21.27 -13.28
CA SER A 400 19.88 -20.45 -14.32
C SER A 400 19.28 -19.05 -14.37
N VAL A 401 17.96 -18.93 -14.32
CA VAL A 401 17.27 -17.62 -14.32
C VAL A 401 17.58 -16.86 -13.03
N ALA A 402 17.50 -17.50 -11.87
CA ALA A 402 17.83 -16.86 -10.59
C ALA A 402 19.26 -16.33 -10.57
N LYS A 403 20.21 -17.07 -11.14
CA LYS A 403 21.61 -16.62 -11.30
C LYS A 403 21.72 -15.40 -12.23
N GLN A 404 20.92 -15.35 -13.30
CA GLN A 404 20.87 -14.19 -14.19
C GLN A 404 20.27 -12.98 -13.47
N VAL A 405 19.15 -13.15 -12.76
CA VAL A 405 18.48 -12.10 -12.00
C VAL A 405 19.41 -11.51 -10.93
N GLU A 406 20.03 -12.35 -10.10
CA GLU A 406 21.02 -11.95 -9.09
C GLU A 406 22.13 -11.10 -9.72
N LYS A 407 22.70 -11.60 -10.83
CA LYS A 407 23.76 -10.90 -11.55
C LYS A 407 23.28 -9.51 -11.97
N MET A 408 22.13 -9.42 -12.61
CA MET A 408 21.61 -8.19 -13.18
C MET A 408 21.23 -7.15 -12.12
N ILE A 409 20.56 -7.56 -11.03
CA ILE A 409 20.20 -6.67 -9.91
C ILE A 409 21.46 -6.16 -9.18
N SER A 410 22.47 -7.03 -9.02
CA SER A 410 23.72 -6.64 -8.39
C SER A 410 24.45 -5.57 -9.23
N TYR A 411 24.53 -5.72 -10.55
CA TYR A 411 25.20 -4.73 -11.41
C TYR A 411 24.45 -3.40 -11.53
N SER A 412 23.11 -3.41 -11.51
CA SER A 412 22.33 -2.17 -11.59
C SER A 412 22.47 -1.32 -10.33
N GLY A 413 22.53 -1.94 -9.14
CA GLY A 413 22.73 -1.22 -7.89
C GLY A 413 24.13 -0.62 -7.73
N PHE A 414 25.20 -1.31 -8.18
CA PHE A 414 26.58 -0.85 -7.94
C PHE A 414 27.06 0.30 -8.85
N HIS A 415 26.53 0.46 -10.06
CA HIS A 415 26.97 1.52 -10.97
C HIS A 415 26.15 2.82 -10.86
N TYR A 416 24.88 2.75 -10.45
CA TYR A 416 24.00 3.92 -10.40
C TYR A 416 23.93 4.57 -9.02
N VAL A 417 23.94 3.79 -7.93
CA VAL A 417 23.63 4.29 -6.58
C VAL A 417 24.74 5.19 -5.99
N PRO A 418 26.04 4.83 -6.04
CA PRO A 418 27.07 5.70 -5.46
C PRO A 418 27.22 7.03 -6.22
N SER A 419 27.05 7.01 -7.54
CA SER A 419 27.29 8.16 -8.42
C SER A 419 26.16 9.20 -8.34
N VAL A 420 24.90 8.77 -8.19
CA VAL A 420 23.75 9.68 -8.18
C VAL A 420 23.39 10.14 -6.77
N ILE A 421 23.57 9.33 -5.73
CA ILE A 421 23.39 9.78 -4.34
C ILE A 421 24.42 10.86 -3.99
N TYR A 422 25.69 10.70 -4.42
CA TYR A 422 26.69 11.78 -4.28
C TYR A 422 26.28 13.05 -5.03
N TRP A 423 25.64 12.93 -6.19
CA TRP A 423 25.22 14.07 -6.99
C TRP A 423 24.00 14.79 -6.41
N LEU A 424 23.00 14.04 -5.94
CA LEU A 424 21.80 14.59 -5.28
C LEU A 424 22.17 15.27 -3.95
N ASP A 425 23.00 14.64 -3.12
CA ASP A 425 23.41 15.19 -1.81
C ASP A 425 24.32 16.43 -1.94
N HIS A 426 25.03 16.58 -3.06
CA HIS A 426 25.81 17.79 -3.35
C HIS A 426 24.95 18.96 -3.86
N HIS A 427 23.84 18.67 -4.54
CA HIS A 427 23.00 19.71 -5.15
C HIS A 427 21.88 20.22 -4.24
N THR A 428 21.34 19.42 -3.31
CA THR A 428 20.46 19.94 -2.25
C THR A 428 21.19 20.93 -1.34
N LYS A 429 22.48 20.72 -1.06
CA LYS A 429 23.32 21.66 -0.28
C LYS A 429 23.66 22.96 -1.03
N GLN A 430 23.46 23.04 -2.34
CA GLN A 430 23.72 24.23 -3.16
C GLN A 430 22.48 25.09 -3.44
N ILE A 431 21.28 24.62 -3.09
CA ILE A 431 20.03 25.38 -3.28
C ILE A 431 19.65 26.17 -2.01
N ASP A 432 20.24 25.83 -0.86
CA ASP A 432 20.06 26.55 0.42
C ASP A 432 21.25 27.49 0.77
N ALA A 433 22.07 27.87 -0.20
CA ALA A 433 23.14 28.89 -0.07
C ALA A 433 22.99 29.96 -1.15
#